data_AF-A0A929I6I6-F1
#
_entry.id   AF-A0A929I6I6-F1
#
_cell.length_a   1.000
_cell.length_b   1.000
_cell.length_c   1.000
_cell.angle_alpha   90.00
_cell.angle_beta   90.00
_cell.angle_gamma   90.00
#
_symmetry.space_group_name_H-M   'P 1'
#
loop_
_entity.id
_entity.type
_entity.pdbx_description
1 polymer ?
#
loop_
_entity_poly.entity_id
_entity_poly.type
_entity_poly.pdbx_seq_one_letter_code
_entity_poly.pdbx_strand_id
1 'polypeptide(L)'
;MTKEQLKKRYDGKKIGEIESGEIKENKYLSIKAQRDMVRALSYLKDTERYKENPLYRKSDFANYLAGQYNMRENTFFESERAFTHYPEETKKYGVGLVAKVYRKCGARNEKKVFQEIEKAQGKLKTPIRQDEIESIIQKYSLPPKAKAPAVDYETLYLREVEAHGDTRKQLAEAKRQIERLKTIQ
;
A
#
# COMPACT_ATOMS: atom_id res chain seq x y z
N MET A 1 16.49 -22.04 -21.84
CA MET A 1 17.39 -21.32 -22.78
C MET A 1 18.80 -21.37 -22.21
N THR A 2 19.77 -21.84 -22.97
CA THR A 2 21.18 -21.85 -22.57
C THR A 2 21.85 -20.50 -22.87
N LYS A 3 23.00 -20.21 -22.26
CA LYS A 3 23.79 -18.99 -22.54
C LYS A 3 24.17 -18.88 -24.03
N GLU A 4 24.46 -20.01 -24.67
CA GLU A 4 24.80 -20.08 -26.10
C GLU A 4 23.60 -19.71 -26.99
N GLN A 5 22.39 -20.12 -26.61
CA GLN A 5 21.16 -19.74 -27.31
C GLN A 5 20.87 -18.24 -27.18
N LEU A 6 21.17 -17.63 -26.02
CA LEU A 6 21.03 -16.19 -25.81
C LEU A 6 22.03 -15.40 -26.67
N LYS A 7 23.30 -15.83 -26.70
CA LYS A 7 24.32 -15.22 -27.57
C LYS A 7 23.90 -15.24 -29.03
N LYS A 8 23.49 -16.40 -29.55
CA LYS A 8 23.02 -16.53 -30.94
C LYS A 8 21.83 -15.62 -31.26
N ARG A 9 20.96 -15.36 -30.28
CA ARG A 9 19.76 -14.51 -30.44
C ARG A 9 20.07 -13.01 -30.42
N TYR A 10 21.05 -12.58 -29.63
CA TYR A 10 21.28 -11.16 -29.34
C TYR A 10 22.60 -10.59 -29.87
N ASP A 11 23.65 -11.39 -30.08
CA ASP A 11 24.98 -10.91 -30.52
C ASP A 11 24.94 -10.23 -31.90
N GLY A 12 23.95 -10.57 -32.74
CA GLY A 12 23.76 -9.96 -34.06
C GLY A 12 22.93 -8.67 -34.07
N LYS A 13 22.40 -8.22 -32.93
CA LYS A 13 21.49 -7.06 -32.84
C LYS A 13 22.20 -5.87 -32.22
N LYS A 14 21.85 -4.66 -32.65
CA LYS A 14 22.34 -3.43 -31.99
C LYS A 14 21.63 -3.25 -30.66
N ILE A 15 22.31 -2.68 -29.67
CA ILE A 15 21.75 -2.40 -28.34
C ILE A 15 20.40 -1.68 -28.44
N GLY A 16 20.29 -0.65 -29.28
CA GLY A 16 19.04 0.10 -29.44
C GLY A 16 17.86 -0.73 -29.96
N GLU A 17 18.12 -1.75 -30.79
CA GLU A 17 17.09 -2.68 -31.30
C GLU A 17 16.64 -3.65 -30.21
N ILE A 18 17.57 -4.14 -29.38
CA ILE A 18 17.26 -5.00 -28.24
C ILE A 18 16.45 -4.22 -27.21
N GLU A 19 16.88 -3.01 -26.85
CA GLU A 19 16.22 -2.17 -25.86
C GLU A 19 14.83 -1.71 -26.31
N SER A 20 14.70 -1.25 -27.54
CA SER A 20 13.44 -0.67 -28.02
C SER A 20 12.48 -1.70 -28.58
N GLY A 21 12.98 -2.72 -29.31
CA GLY A 21 12.16 -3.75 -29.94
C GLY A 21 11.78 -4.87 -28.97
N GLU A 22 12.71 -5.40 -28.18
CA GLU A 22 12.38 -6.54 -27.32
C GLU A 22 12.11 -6.14 -25.87
N ILE A 23 12.94 -5.29 -25.26
CA ILE A 23 12.80 -4.98 -23.83
C ILE A 23 11.58 -4.09 -23.57
N LYS A 24 11.44 -2.96 -24.29
CA LYS A 24 10.32 -2.03 -24.09
C LYS A 24 8.97 -2.67 -24.44
N GLU A 25 8.89 -3.45 -25.52
CA GLU A 25 7.66 -4.12 -25.92
C GLU A 25 7.23 -5.18 -24.89
N ASN A 26 8.15 -6.06 -24.49
CA ASN A 26 7.85 -7.06 -23.45
C ASN A 26 7.49 -6.40 -22.11
N LYS A 27 8.13 -5.28 -21.75
CA LYS A 27 7.75 -4.50 -20.57
C LYS A 27 6.32 -3.99 -20.67
N TYR A 28 5.91 -3.46 -21.83
CA TYR A 28 4.54 -2.99 -22.03
C TYR A 28 3.52 -4.14 -21.93
N LEU A 29 3.78 -5.28 -22.58
CA LEU A 29 2.95 -6.47 -22.48
C LEU A 29 2.84 -6.98 -21.03
N SER A 30 3.96 -7.00 -20.31
CA SER A 30 4.00 -7.39 -18.90
C SER A 30 3.15 -6.46 -18.03
N ILE A 31 3.26 -5.15 -18.19
CA ILE A 31 2.43 -4.18 -17.45
C ILE A 31 0.95 -4.37 -17.76
N LYS A 32 0.59 -4.59 -19.03
CA LYS A 32 -0.79 -4.83 -19.44
C LYS A 32 -1.34 -6.12 -18.80
N ALA A 33 -0.59 -7.21 -18.86
CA ALA A 33 -0.97 -8.48 -18.23
C ALA A 33 -1.12 -8.33 -16.71
N GLN A 34 -0.20 -7.61 -16.06
CA GLN A 34 -0.27 -7.33 -14.63
C GLN A 34 -1.52 -6.52 -14.27
N ARG A 35 -1.86 -5.50 -15.06
CA ARG A 35 -3.09 -4.71 -14.87
C ARG A 35 -4.33 -5.57 -14.96
N ASP A 36 -4.41 -6.41 -15.98
CA ASP A 36 -5.59 -7.24 -16.23
C ASP A 36 -5.73 -8.31 -15.13
N MET A 37 -4.62 -8.90 -14.69
CA MET A 37 -4.57 -9.78 -13.50
C MET A 37 -5.08 -9.07 -12.24
N VAL A 38 -4.59 -7.87 -11.94
CA VAL A 38 -5.00 -7.11 -10.75
C VAL A 38 -6.47 -6.74 -10.81
N ARG A 39 -7.01 -6.39 -11.98
CA ARG A 39 -8.45 -6.13 -12.16
C ARG A 39 -9.30 -7.38 -11.94
N ALA A 40 -8.85 -8.53 -12.44
CA ALA A 40 -9.54 -9.80 -12.19
C ALA A 40 -9.54 -10.15 -10.69
N LEU A 41 -8.40 -9.98 -10.00
CA LEU A 41 -8.30 -10.18 -8.56
C LEU A 41 -9.18 -9.21 -7.77
N SER A 42 -9.24 -7.94 -8.18
CA SER A 42 -10.13 -6.91 -7.60
C SER A 42 -11.60 -7.32 -7.74
N TYR A 43 -12.02 -7.75 -8.94
CA TYR A 43 -13.36 -8.30 -9.14
C TYR A 43 -13.65 -9.52 -8.25
N LEU A 44 -12.73 -10.48 -8.16
CA LEU A 44 -12.90 -11.66 -7.30
C LEU A 44 -13.02 -11.29 -5.83
N LYS A 45 -12.27 -10.29 -5.36
CA LYS A 45 -12.35 -9.76 -4.00
C LYS A 45 -13.70 -9.11 -3.74
N ASP A 46 -14.10 -8.17 -4.59
CA ASP A 46 -15.30 -7.34 -4.40
C ASP A 46 -16.60 -8.16 -4.51
N THR A 47 -16.59 -9.22 -5.32
CA THR A 47 -17.72 -10.14 -5.46
C THR A 47 -17.64 -11.36 -4.53
N GLU A 48 -16.59 -11.45 -3.71
CA GLU A 48 -16.25 -12.60 -2.87
C GLU A 48 -16.17 -13.96 -3.61
N ARG A 49 -16.13 -13.97 -4.95
CA ARG A 49 -16.12 -15.21 -5.76
C ARG A 49 -14.88 -16.07 -5.54
N TYR A 50 -13.82 -15.54 -4.95
CA TYR A 50 -12.69 -16.35 -4.50
C TYR A 50 -13.11 -17.46 -3.50
N LYS A 51 -14.24 -17.29 -2.80
CA LYS A 51 -14.84 -18.29 -1.90
C LYS A 51 -15.56 -19.44 -2.62
N GLU A 52 -15.77 -19.34 -3.95
CA GLU A 52 -16.28 -20.45 -4.76
C GLU A 52 -15.29 -21.61 -4.78
N ASN A 53 -13.98 -21.33 -4.63
CA ASN A 53 -12.97 -22.36 -4.47
C ASN A 53 -13.13 -23.05 -3.09
N PRO A 54 -13.37 -24.38 -3.03
CA PRO A 54 -13.60 -25.10 -1.78
C PRO A 54 -12.52 -24.90 -0.72
N LEU A 55 -11.25 -24.73 -1.12
CA LEU A 55 -10.12 -24.52 -0.20
C LEU A 55 -10.19 -23.19 0.56
N TYR A 56 -10.88 -22.18 0.02
CA TYR A 56 -10.89 -20.82 0.54
C TYR A 56 -12.28 -20.34 0.98
N ARG A 57 -13.28 -21.24 1.00
CA ARG A 57 -14.67 -20.90 1.33
C ARG A 57 -14.83 -20.16 2.67
N LYS A 58 -13.98 -20.46 3.65
CA LYS A 58 -13.97 -19.84 4.99
C LYS A 58 -12.75 -18.93 5.23
N SER A 59 -11.96 -18.66 4.20
CA SER A 59 -10.73 -17.87 4.29
C SER A 59 -10.99 -16.42 3.89
N ASP A 60 -10.11 -15.52 4.33
CA ASP A 60 -10.04 -14.16 3.81
C ASP A 60 -9.38 -14.12 2.42
N PHE A 61 -9.46 -12.95 1.78
CA PHE A 61 -8.85 -12.74 0.47
C PHE A 61 -7.31 -12.77 0.52
N ALA A 62 -6.71 -12.36 1.64
CA ALA A 62 -5.26 -12.40 1.84
C ALA A 62 -4.70 -13.83 1.74
N ASN A 63 -5.37 -14.81 2.37
CA ASN A 63 -5.00 -16.22 2.28
C ASN A 63 -5.20 -16.79 0.87
N TYR A 64 -6.23 -16.36 0.14
CA TYR A 64 -6.43 -16.72 -1.27
C TYR A 64 -5.28 -16.23 -2.14
N LEU A 65 -4.88 -14.96 -2.00
CA LEU A 65 -3.74 -14.37 -2.73
C LEU A 65 -2.42 -15.08 -2.42
N ALA A 66 -2.16 -15.36 -1.14
CA ALA A 66 -0.94 -16.04 -0.72
C ALA A 66 -0.88 -17.47 -1.28
N GLY A 67 -2.00 -18.21 -1.20
CA GLY A 67 -2.04 -19.61 -1.60
C GLY A 67 -2.04 -19.86 -3.10
N GLN A 68 -2.73 -19.04 -3.90
CA GLN A 68 -2.83 -19.24 -5.36
C GLN A 68 -1.74 -18.50 -6.15
N TYR A 69 -1.32 -17.34 -5.67
CA TYR A 69 -0.48 -16.42 -6.45
C TYR A 69 0.82 -16.03 -5.74
N ASN A 70 1.08 -16.57 -4.53
CA ASN A 70 2.21 -16.17 -3.70
C ASN A 70 2.33 -14.64 -3.54
N MET A 71 1.19 -13.97 -3.46
CA MET A 71 1.09 -12.52 -3.42
C MET A 71 0.67 -12.05 -2.02
N ARG A 72 1.38 -11.06 -1.48
CA ARG A 72 0.97 -10.39 -0.24
C ARG A 72 -0.16 -9.42 -0.51
N GLU A 73 -1.09 -9.31 0.44
CA GLU A 73 -2.24 -8.41 0.32
C GLU A 73 -1.84 -6.94 0.08
N ASN A 74 -0.82 -6.45 0.80
CA ASN A 74 -0.29 -5.09 0.57
C ASN A 74 0.27 -4.90 -0.85
N THR A 75 0.91 -5.91 -1.43
CA THR A 75 1.41 -5.85 -2.81
C THR A 75 0.25 -5.76 -3.81
N PHE A 76 -0.83 -6.50 -3.54
CA PHE A 76 -2.07 -6.42 -4.31
C PHE A 76 -2.67 -5.00 -4.23
N PHE A 77 -2.88 -4.46 -3.03
CA PHE A 77 -3.45 -3.11 -2.85
C PHE A 77 -2.59 -2.00 -3.46
N GLU A 78 -1.26 -2.09 -3.33
CA GLU A 78 -0.35 -1.14 -3.99
C GLU A 78 -0.51 -1.19 -5.51
N SER A 79 -0.67 -2.38 -6.08
CA SER A 79 -0.86 -2.57 -7.53
C SER A 79 -2.24 -2.10 -7.99
N GLU A 80 -3.30 -2.50 -7.28
CA GLU A 80 -4.68 -2.09 -7.54
C GLU A 80 -4.80 -0.58 -7.56
N ARG A 81 -4.27 0.07 -6.53
CA ARG A 81 -4.26 1.53 -6.42
C ARG A 81 -3.49 2.19 -7.57
N ALA A 82 -2.30 1.68 -7.90
CA ALA A 82 -1.48 2.22 -8.97
C ALA A 82 -2.20 2.16 -10.33
N PHE A 83 -2.79 1.01 -10.67
CA PHE A 83 -3.50 0.83 -11.94
C PHE A 83 -4.84 1.56 -12.01
N THR A 84 -5.50 1.80 -10.88
CA THR A 84 -6.79 2.49 -10.82
C THR A 84 -6.63 4.01 -10.81
N HIS A 85 -5.71 4.55 -10.01
CA HIS A 85 -5.58 6.00 -9.83
C HIS A 85 -4.48 6.65 -10.65
N TYR A 86 -3.44 5.90 -11.03
CA TYR A 86 -2.28 6.41 -11.76
C TYR A 86 -1.91 5.52 -12.95
N PRO A 87 -2.85 5.22 -13.88
CA PRO A 87 -2.62 4.27 -14.96
C PRO A 87 -1.50 4.70 -15.91
N GLU A 88 -1.40 5.99 -16.21
CA GLU A 88 -0.39 6.53 -17.14
C GLU A 88 1.00 6.54 -16.50
N GLU A 89 1.10 6.98 -15.24
CA GLU A 89 2.35 6.95 -14.48
C GLU A 89 2.80 5.51 -14.23
N THR A 90 1.87 4.59 -13.98
CA THR A 90 2.18 3.16 -13.84
C THR A 90 2.67 2.57 -15.15
N LYS A 91 2.11 2.96 -16.30
CA LYS A 91 2.60 2.53 -17.62
C LYS A 91 4.01 3.06 -17.89
N LYS A 92 4.30 4.30 -17.49
CA LYS A 92 5.57 4.98 -17.75
C LYS A 92 6.68 4.53 -16.80
N TYR A 93 6.41 4.51 -15.51
CA TYR A 93 7.38 4.32 -14.44
C TYR A 93 7.28 2.96 -13.73
N GLY A 94 6.16 2.25 -13.90
CA GLY A 94 5.90 0.97 -13.22
C GLY A 94 5.26 1.15 -11.84
N VAL A 95 4.62 0.07 -11.37
CA VAL A 95 3.93 0.03 -10.06
C VAL A 95 4.87 0.36 -8.91
N GLY A 96 6.14 -0.10 -8.98
CA GLY A 96 7.11 0.08 -7.91
C GLY A 96 7.41 1.56 -7.58
N LEU A 97 7.55 2.42 -8.60
CA LEU A 97 7.77 3.84 -8.36
C LEU A 97 6.51 4.49 -7.79
N VAL A 98 5.34 4.17 -8.37
CA VAL A 98 4.06 4.72 -7.91
C VAL A 98 3.78 4.36 -6.44
N ALA A 99 3.99 3.10 -6.07
CA ALA A 99 3.88 2.64 -4.70
C ALA A 99 4.90 3.32 -3.77
N LYS A 100 6.13 3.56 -4.23
CA LYS A 100 7.15 4.28 -3.45
C LYS A 100 6.73 5.72 -3.17
N VAL A 101 6.26 6.44 -4.19
CA VAL A 101 5.76 7.83 -4.06
C VAL A 101 4.62 7.87 -3.05
N TYR A 102 3.68 6.92 -3.09
CA TYR A 102 2.63 6.81 -2.10
C TYR A 102 3.15 6.65 -0.68
N ARG A 103 4.02 5.65 -0.46
CA ARG A 103 4.54 5.32 0.87
C ARG A 103 5.32 6.46 1.49
N LYS A 104 6.08 7.20 0.68
CA LYS A 104 6.96 8.27 1.14
C LYS A 104 6.27 9.62 1.26
N CYS A 105 5.43 9.98 0.28
CA CYS A 105 4.87 11.33 0.18
C CYS A 105 3.40 11.40 0.61
N GLY A 106 2.70 10.25 0.65
CA GLY A 106 1.27 10.15 0.95
C GLY A 106 0.39 10.68 -0.19
N ALA A 107 -0.89 10.29 -0.19
CA ALA A 107 -1.85 10.60 -1.25
C ALA A 107 -1.97 12.09 -1.62
N ARG A 108 -1.74 13.00 -0.66
CA ARG A 108 -1.86 14.45 -0.88
C ARG A 108 -0.78 15.01 -1.80
N ASN A 109 0.41 14.41 -1.81
CA ASN A 109 1.57 14.97 -2.50
C ASN A 109 1.96 14.22 -3.78
N GLU A 110 1.41 13.03 -4.04
CA GLU A 110 1.85 12.20 -5.18
C GLU A 110 1.67 12.90 -6.52
N LYS A 111 0.52 13.54 -6.75
CA LYS A 111 0.27 14.28 -7.98
C LYS A 111 1.31 15.37 -8.21
N LYS A 112 1.74 16.06 -7.14
CA LYS A 112 2.80 17.09 -7.22
C LYS A 112 4.16 16.45 -7.54
N VAL A 113 4.46 15.31 -6.93
CA VAL A 113 5.70 14.55 -7.20
C VAL A 113 5.75 14.12 -8.67
N PHE A 114 4.69 13.51 -9.21
CA PHE A 114 4.68 13.10 -10.62
C PHE A 114 4.77 14.29 -11.56
N GLN A 115 4.08 15.39 -11.29
CA GLN A 115 4.21 16.62 -12.08
C GLN A 115 5.64 17.17 -12.07
N GLU A 116 6.36 17.10 -10.94
CA GLU A 116 7.73 17.57 -10.86
C GLU A 116 8.70 16.62 -11.58
N ILE A 117 8.48 15.30 -11.49
CA ILE A 117 9.23 14.31 -12.28
C ILE A 117 9.02 14.56 -13.78
N GLU A 118 7.79 14.81 -14.23
CA GLU A 118 7.50 15.09 -15.64
C GLU A 118 8.13 16.40 -16.11
N LYS A 119 8.09 17.45 -15.29
CA LYS A 119 8.77 18.72 -15.59
C LYS A 119 10.28 18.55 -15.68
N ALA A 120 10.89 17.76 -14.79
CA ALA A 120 12.32 17.47 -14.84
C ALA A 120 12.67 16.67 -16.10
N GLN A 121 11.86 15.67 -16.44
CA GLN A 121 12.06 14.87 -17.65
C GLN A 121 11.88 15.69 -18.93
N GLY A 122 10.90 16.60 -19.00
CA GLY A 122 10.65 17.43 -20.17
C GLY A 122 11.77 18.44 -20.49
N LYS A 123 12.65 18.73 -19.52
CA LYS A 123 13.84 19.59 -19.72
C LYS A 123 15.04 18.82 -20.25
N LEU A 124 15.03 17.50 -20.16
CA LEU A 124 16.15 16.64 -20.51
C LEU A 124 15.91 15.95 -21.85
N LYS A 125 16.96 15.84 -22.67
CA LYS A 125 16.96 14.97 -23.87
C LYS A 125 17.17 13.50 -23.51
N THR A 126 17.64 13.22 -22.29
CA THR A 126 17.92 11.89 -21.76
C THR A 126 16.87 11.48 -20.72
N PRO A 127 16.70 10.17 -20.46
CA PRO A 127 15.90 9.70 -19.33
C PRO A 127 16.37 10.35 -18.02
N ILE A 128 15.42 10.75 -17.18
CA ILE A 128 15.69 11.31 -15.85
C ILE A 128 16.48 10.30 -15.01
N ARG A 129 17.48 10.78 -14.26
CA ARG A 129 18.30 9.90 -13.41
C ARG A 129 17.52 9.47 -12.18
N GLN A 130 17.81 8.27 -11.68
CA GLN A 130 17.18 7.77 -10.46
C GLN A 130 17.42 8.70 -9.26
N ASP A 131 18.63 9.24 -9.13
CA ASP A 131 19.00 10.17 -8.03
C ASP A 131 18.12 11.44 -8.02
N GLU A 132 17.74 11.93 -9.19
CA GLU A 132 16.85 13.10 -9.34
C GLU A 132 15.41 12.75 -8.97
N ILE A 133 14.93 11.54 -9.33
CA ILE A 133 13.62 11.07 -8.87
C ILE A 133 13.61 10.96 -7.34
N GLU A 134 14.66 10.41 -6.73
CA GLU A 134 14.77 10.30 -5.28
C GLU A 134 14.80 11.65 -4.58
N SER A 135 15.49 12.65 -5.13
CA SER A 135 15.53 14.00 -4.55
C SER A 135 14.15 14.67 -4.58
N ILE A 136 13.39 14.49 -5.68
CA ILE A 136 12.00 14.96 -5.78
C ILE A 136 11.14 14.24 -4.74
N ILE A 137 11.24 12.91 -4.60
CA ILE A 137 10.47 12.16 -3.58
C ILE A 137 10.81 12.66 -2.17
N GLN A 138 12.09 12.86 -1.87
CA GLN A 138 12.55 13.33 -0.56
C GLN A 138 11.99 14.71 -0.23
N LYS A 139 11.93 15.63 -1.21
CA LYS A 139 11.36 16.98 -1.06
C LYS A 139 9.91 16.98 -0.60
N TYR A 140 9.11 15.99 -1.00
CA TYR A 140 7.69 15.86 -0.63
C TYR A 140 7.43 14.76 0.40
N SER A 141 8.48 14.20 0.98
CA SER A 141 8.35 13.12 1.96
C SER A 141 7.58 13.59 3.19
N LEU A 142 6.72 12.71 3.71
CA LEU A 142 6.02 12.96 4.95
C LEU A 142 7.04 13.08 6.09
N PRO A 143 6.81 13.99 7.06
CA PRO A 143 7.66 14.06 8.22
C PRO A 143 7.67 12.69 8.92
N PRO A 144 8.82 12.27 9.49
CA PRO A 144 8.89 11.03 10.23
C PRO A 144 7.82 11.05 11.33
N LYS A 145 7.04 9.97 11.43
CA LYS A 145 6.07 9.83 12.51
C LYS A 145 6.83 9.94 13.83
N ALA A 146 6.44 10.89 14.68
CA ALA A 146 6.96 10.95 16.03
C ALA A 146 6.78 9.56 16.69
N LYS A 147 7.84 9.04 17.31
CA LYS A 147 7.70 7.82 18.11
C LYS A 147 6.65 8.13 19.18
N ALA A 148 5.66 7.25 19.32
CA ALA A 148 4.70 7.37 20.40
C ALA A 148 5.49 7.49 21.71
N PRO A 149 5.12 8.41 22.63
CA PRO A 149 5.75 8.48 23.93
C PRO A 149 5.65 7.10 24.59
N ALA A 150 6.69 6.72 25.34
CA ALA A 150 6.63 5.51 26.14
C ALA A 150 5.41 5.61 27.05
N VAL A 151 4.49 4.64 26.92
CA VAL A 151 3.29 4.59 27.75
C VAL A 151 3.70 4.06 29.12
N ASP A 152 3.58 4.90 30.14
CA ASP A 152 3.73 4.47 31.53
C ASP A 152 2.44 3.76 31.97
N TYR A 153 2.43 2.44 31.81
CA TYR A 153 1.29 1.59 32.15
C TYR A 153 1.00 1.59 33.65
N GLU A 154 2.00 1.82 34.51
CA GLU A 154 1.81 1.84 35.96
C GLU A 154 1.00 3.08 36.35
N THR A 155 1.38 4.26 35.83
CA THR A 155 0.63 5.50 36.07
C THR A 155 -0.77 5.46 35.46
N LEU A 156 -0.95 4.85 34.29
CA LEU A 156 -2.29 4.65 33.70
C LEU A 156 -3.17 3.74 34.55
N TYR A 157 -2.63 2.61 35.01
CA TYR A 157 -3.36 1.66 35.84
C TYR A 157 -3.79 2.30 37.18
N LEU A 158 -2.89 3.02 37.85
CA LEU A 158 -3.19 3.68 39.12
C LEU A 158 -4.32 4.70 38.97
N ARG A 159 -4.31 5.52 37.90
CA ARG A 159 -5.41 6.46 37.60
C ARG A 159 -6.74 5.75 37.37
N GLU A 160 -6.71 4.63 36.66
CA GLU A 160 -7.93 3.86 36.37
C GLU A 160 -8.51 3.21 37.63
N VAL A 161 -7.64 2.72 38.53
CA VAL A 161 -8.05 2.22 39.85
C VAL A 161 -8.67 3.34 40.72
N GLU A 162 -8.06 4.53 40.75
CA GLU A 162 -8.62 5.69 41.46
C GLU A 162 -10.01 6.09 40.93
N ALA A 163 -10.14 6.21 39.61
CA ALA A 163 -11.40 6.55 38.95
C ALA A 163 -12.50 5.50 39.25
N HIS A 164 -12.16 4.21 39.24
CA HIS A 164 -13.08 3.15 39.65
C HIS A 164 -13.44 3.22 41.14
N GLY A 165 -12.50 3.60 42.01
CA GLY A 165 -12.73 3.84 43.43
C GLY A 165 -13.78 4.93 43.67
N ASP A 166 -13.64 6.06 42.99
CA ASP A 166 -14.59 7.18 43.08
C ASP A 166 -15.97 6.82 42.53
N THR A 167 -16.00 6.12 41.40
CA THR A 167 -17.26 5.61 40.81
C THR A 167 -17.99 4.67 41.77
N ARG A 168 -17.26 3.79 42.47
CA ARG A 168 -17.86 2.87 43.47
C ARG A 168 -18.45 3.63 44.67
N LYS A 169 -17.77 4.68 45.14
CA LYS A 169 -18.28 5.53 46.24
C LYS A 169 -19.56 6.25 45.83
N GLN A 170 -19.56 6.88 44.65
CA GLN A 170 -20.76 7.54 44.11
C GLN A 170 -21.93 6.56 43.94
N LEU A 171 -21.66 5.34 43.46
CA LEU A 171 -22.69 4.30 43.34
C LEU A 171 -23.27 3.90 44.71
N ALA A 172 -22.43 3.77 45.74
CA ALA A 172 -22.88 3.43 47.09
C ALA A 172 -23.72 4.54 47.72
N GLU A 173 -23.33 5.81 47.53
CA GLU A 173 -24.10 6.97 47.99
C GLU A 173 -25.47 7.07 47.28
N ALA A 174 -25.49 6.89 45.96
CA ALA A 174 -26.73 6.87 45.18
C ALA A 174 -27.67 5.74 45.65
N LYS A 175 -27.14 4.54 45.93
CA LYS A 175 -27.93 3.43 46.49
C LYS A 175 -28.55 3.78 47.85
N ARG A 176 -27.78 4.39 48.76
CA ARG A 176 -28.28 4.84 50.08
C ARG A 176 -29.35 5.91 49.97
N GLN A 177 -29.22 6.85 49.03
CA GLN A 177 -30.25 7.85 48.76
C GLN A 177 -31.55 7.22 48.26
N ILE A 178 -31.45 6.25 47.34
CA ILE A 178 -32.62 5.51 46.84
C ILE A 178 -33.34 4.78 47.97
N GLU A 179 -32.61 4.10 48.86
CA GLU A 179 -33.21 3.41 50.02
C GLU A 179 -33.94 4.39 50.95
N ARG A 180 -33.33 5.53 51.27
CA ARG A 180 -33.98 6.58 52.09
C ARG A 180 -35.26 7.09 51.47
N LEU A 181 -35.27 7.33 50.16
CA LEU A 181 -36.46 7.81 49.45
C LEU A 181 -37.58 6.75 49.44
N LYS A 182 -37.23 5.46 49.36
CA LYS A 182 -38.21 4.35 49.45
C LYS A 182 -38.82 4.19 50.84
N THR A 183 -38.12 4.57 51.91
CA THR A 183 -38.64 4.48 53.29
C THR A 183 -39.50 5.69 53.71
N ILE A 184 -39.59 6.73 52.88
CA ILE A 184 -40.38 7.95 53.14
C ILE A 184 -41.75 7.91 52.43
N GLN A 185 -42.01 6.90 51.59
CA GLN A 185 -43.32 6.57 51.03
C GLN A 185 -44.05 5.56 51.92
#